data_AF-A0A166GEV1-F1
#
_entry.id   AF-A0A166GEV1-F1
#
_cell.length_a   1.000
_cell.length_b   1.000
_cell.length_c   1.000
_cell.angle_alpha   90.00
_cell.angle_beta   90.00
_cell.angle_gamma   90.00
#
_symmetry.space_group_name_H-M   'P 1'
#
loop_
_entity.id
_entity.type
_entity.pdbx_description
1 polymer ?
#
loop_
_entity_poly.entity_id
_entity_poly.type
_entity_poly.pdbx_seq_one_letter_code
_entity_poly.pdbx_strand_id
1 'polypeptide(L)'
;MISQRRLFPLCAYLICIFGNIPAILMVMHMKGHNSFTVLHVQHNSSHNEILRQAHKVDIVDTETEASRLATTYGIKGTSVLSTLSSVSFPISFPFDFMHLIYENVLKNLILLWTGDYKGLDSGTRSYELKFWDVIGAASAASGETIPGAFGARLQNVANDKALCTADMWSFWMLYLGPILLSKKFEREIYYTHFIGLVKLVNLCLQFELFCRDVAIIHSGFQDWVKKYEQ
;
A
#
# COMPACT_ATOMS: atom_id res chain seq x y z
N MET A 1 -13.55 -9.72 43.72
CA MET A 1 -13.93 -8.68 42.74
C MET A 1 -12.74 -7.77 42.52
N ILE A 2 -11.91 -8.09 41.52
CA ILE A 2 -10.83 -7.19 41.08
C ILE A 2 -11.46 -6.27 40.04
N SER A 3 -11.58 -4.99 40.40
CA SER A 3 -12.05 -3.90 39.54
C SER A 3 -11.37 -3.99 38.18
N GLN A 4 -12.18 -4.08 37.11
CA GLN A 4 -11.73 -3.92 35.72
C GLN A 4 -11.10 -2.54 35.57
N ARG A 5 -9.79 -2.42 35.83
CA ARG A 5 -9.01 -1.31 35.29
C ARG A 5 -9.13 -1.44 33.78
N ARG A 6 -9.81 -0.48 33.14
CA ARG A 6 -9.74 -0.30 31.69
C ARG A 6 -8.25 -0.15 31.37
N LEU A 7 -7.62 -1.22 30.89
CA LEU A 7 -6.32 -1.14 30.25
C LEU A 7 -6.49 -0.10 29.15
N PHE A 8 -5.79 1.02 29.27
CA PHE A 8 -5.64 1.94 28.14
C PHE A 8 -5.08 1.06 27.02
N PRO A 9 -5.84 0.79 25.95
CA PRO A 9 -5.26 0.11 24.81
C PRO A 9 -4.11 1.01 24.40
N LEU A 10 -2.89 0.52 24.56
CA LEU A 10 -1.75 1.19 24.00
C LEU A 10 -1.91 0.95 22.49
N CYS A 11 -2.79 1.74 21.87
CA CYS A 11 -2.59 2.21 20.51
C CYS A 11 -1.32 3.04 20.57
N ALA A 12 -0.19 2.37 20.84
CA ALA A 12 1.11 2.94 20.63
C ALA A 12 1.05 3.29 19.16
N TYR A 13 1.00 4.58 18.87
CA TYR A 13 1.43 5.08 17.59
C TYR A 13 2.93 4.76 17.50
N LEU A 14 3.29 3.47 17.38
CA LEU A 14 4.63 2.99 17.12
C LEU A 14 5.15 3.61 15.83
N ILE A 15 4.24 4.08 14.97
CA ILE A 15 4.52 4.98 13.84
C ILE A 15 5.22 6.26 14.28
N CYS A 16 4.76 6.94 15.35
CA CYS A 16 5.41 8.15 15.85
C CYS A 16 6.82 7.87 16.38
N ILE A 17 7.10 6.63 16.77
CA ILE A 17 8.41 6.21 17.31
C ILE A 17 9.33 5.70 16.20
N PHE A 18 8.81 4.94 15.23
CA PHE A 18 9.61 4.24 14.24
C PHE A 18 9.58 4.86 12.84
N GLY A 19 8.47 5.50 12.42
CA GLY A 19 8.31 6.14 11.10
C GLY A 19 8.55 5.24 9.87
N ASN A 20 8.89 3.97 10.08
CA ASN A 20 9.45 3.06 9.11
C ASN A 20 8.71 1.73 9.21
N ILE A 21 7.80 1.50 8.27
CA ILE A 21 6.92 0.33 8.25
C ILE A 21 7.71 -0.98 8.07
N PRO A 22 8.75 -1.05 7.20
CA PRO A 22 9.67 -2.18 7.19
C PRO A 22 10.24 -2.54 8.58
N ALA A 23 10.65 -1.54 9.36
CA ALA A 23 11.16 -1.77 10.73
C ALA A 23 10.05 -2.30 11.66
N ILE A 24 8.85 -1.73 11.59
CA ILE A 24 7.69 -2.20 12.37
C ILE A 24 7.38 -3.67 12.05
N LEU A 25 7.38 -4.05 10.78
CA LEU A 25 7.09 -5.42 10.37
C LEU A 25 8.18 -6.41 10.75
N MET A 26 9.44 -5.97 10.79
CA MET A 26 10.52 -6.77 11.38
C MET A 26 10.27 -7.02 12.86
N VAL A 27 9.89 -6.00 13.64
CA VAL A 27 9.58 -6.16 15.08
C VAL A 27 8.35 -7.04 15.29
N MET A 28 7.35 -6.96 14.41
CA MET A 28 6.18 -7.85 14.42
C MET A 28 6.49 -9.28 13.98
N HIS A 29 7.72 -9.57 13.53
CA HIS A 29 8.08 -10.85 12.93
C HIS A 29 7.17 -11.22 11.75
N MET A 30 6.78 -10.25 10.92
CA MET A 30 5.98 -10.51 9.71
C MET A 30 6.88 -10.85 8.51
N LYS A 31 6.37 -11.66 7.58
CA LYS A 31 7.09 -12.07 6.37
C LYS A 31 6.71 -11.19 5.17
N GLY A 32 7.62 -10.26 4.86
CA GLY A 32 7.55 -9.38 3.70
C GLY A 32 6.55 -8.25 3.88
N HIS A 33 6.97 -7.01 3.67
CA HIS A 33 6.13 -5.83 3.91
C HIS A 33 5.10 -5.54 2.83
N ASN A 34 5.27 -6.16 1.66
CA ASN A 34 4.40 -5.98 0.49
C ASN A 34 3.54 -7.22 0.17
N SER A 35 3.56 -8.25 1.02
CA SER A 35 2.89 -9.52 0.71
C SER A 35 1.39 -9.43 1.00
N PHE A 36 0.58 -10.01 0.10
CA PHE A 36 -0.86 -10.20 0.30
C PHE A 36 -1.16 -10.91 1.63
N THR A 37 -0.28 -11.83 2.03
CA THR A 37 -0.40 -12.59 3.27
C THR A 37 -0.38 -11.69 4.51
N VAL A 38 0.48 -10.66 4.56
CA VAL A 38 0.53 -9.74 5.70
C VAL A 38 -0.77 -8.93 5.84
N LEU A 39 -1.37 -8.49 4.73
CA LEU A 39 -2.66 -7.80 4.73
C LEU A 39 -3.80 -8.70 5.18
N HIS A 40 -3.81 -9.93 4.66
CA HIS A 40 -4.81 -10.92 5.05
C HIS A 40 -4.74 -11.24 6.54
N VAL A 41 -3.53 -11.37 7.10
CA VAL A 41 -3.31 -11.62 8.52
C VAL A 41 -3.76 -10.44 9.37
N GLN A 42 -3.47 -9.19 8.96
CA GLN A 42 -3.85 -8.01 9.71
C GLN A 42 -5.37 -7.75 9.72
N HIS A 43 -6.12 -8.16 8.68
CA HIS A 43 -7.56 -7.90 8.60
C HIS A 43 -8.44 -9.09 9.03
N ASN A 44 -8.06 -10.33 8.68
CA ASN A 44 -8.93 -11.51 8.83
C ASN A 44 -8.51 -12.43 9.98
N SER A 45 -7.40 -12.17 10.68
CA SER A 45 -6.96 -12.98 11.81
C SER A 45 -7.17 -12.28 13.14
N SER A 46 -7.66 -13.03 14.14
CA SER A 46 -7.66 -12.54 15.52
C SER A 46 -6.24 -12.51 16.08
N HIS A 47 -6.00 -11.69 17.11
CA HIS A 47 -4.73 -11.66 17.84
C HIS A 47 -4.25 -13.06 18.26
N ASN A 48 -5.16 -13.88 18.80
CA ASN A 48 -4.83 -15.23 19.26
C ASN A 48 -4.45 -16.16 18.10
N GLU A 49 -5.09 -16.02 16.94
CA GLU A 49 -4.72 -16.82 15.77
C GLU A 49 -3.31 -16.45 15.26
N ILE A 50 -2.98 -15.16 15.25
CA ILE A 50 -1.63 -14.68 14.90
C ILE A 50 -0.60 -15.31 15.84
N LEU A 51 -0.82 -15.24 17.16
CA LEU A 51 0.11 -15.85 18.13
C LEU A 51 0.20 -17.38 17.99
N ARG A 52 -0.92 -18.05 17.70
CA ARG A 52 -0.92 -19.50 17.48
C ARG A 52 -0.10 -19.88 16.24
N GLN A 53 -0.24 -19.14 15.15
CA GLN A 53 0.51 -19.36 13.93
C GLN A 53 1.99 -19.03 14.12
N ALA A 54 2.30 -17.95 14.83
CA ALA A 54 3.66 -17.56 15.21
C ALA A 54 4.36 -18.68 16.01
N HIS A 55 3.70 -19.17 17.06
CA HIS A 55 4.23 -20.25 17.89
C HIS A 55 4.44 -21.54 17.08
N LYS A 56 3.55 -21.86 16.13
CA LYS A 56 3.76 -23.01 15.21
C LYS A 56 5.03 -22.87 14.39
N VAL A 57 5.41 -21.65 13.99
CA VAL A 57 6.65 -21.41 13.25
C VAL A 57 7.87 -21.56 14.16
N ASP A 58 7.77 -21.19 15.44
CA ASP A 58 8.90 -21.26 16.38
C ASP A 58 9.23 -22.69 16.82
N ILE A 59 8.24 -23.59 16.88
CA ILE A 59 8.42 -24.95 17.44
C ILE A 59 8.81 -26.02 16.44
N VAL A 60 8.92 -25.71 15.14
CA VAL A 60 9.31 -26.74 14.16
C VAL A 60 10.82 -26.97 14.15
N ASP A 61 11.20 -28.23 13.99
CA ASP A 61 12.59 -28.67 14.15
C ASP A 61 13.51 -28.29 12.98
N THR A 62 12.95 -27.90 11.83
CA THR A 62 13.74 -27.61 10.62
C THR A 62 13.46 -26.22 10.09
N GLU A 63 14.54 -25.54 9.66
CA GLU A 63 14.46 -24.22 9.04
C GLU A 63 13.63 -24.22 7.76
N THR A 64 13.67 -25.32 7.00
CA THR A 64 12.87 -25.50 5.78
C THR A 64 11.37 -25.44 6.11
N GLU A 65 10.94 -26.16 7.14
CA GLU A 65 9.53 -26.18 7.55
C GLU A 65 9.12 -24.85 8.18
N ALA A 66 10.00 -24.23 8.98
CA ALA A 66 9.76 -22.89 9.53
C ALA A 66 9.56 -21.87 8.40
N SER A 67 10.42 -21.88 7.38
CA SER A 67 10.32 -20.98 6.24
C SER A 67 9.04 -21.23 5.42
N ARG A 68 8.64 -22.50 5.24
CA ARG A 68 7.39 -22.88 4.57
C ARG A 68 6.18 -22.33 5.33
N LEU A 69 6.07 -22.61 6.62
CA LEU A 69 4.98 -22.10 7.47
C LEU A 69 4.99 -20.57 7.52
N ALA A 70 6.16 -19.96 7.58
CA ALA A 70 6.26 -18.51 7.58
C ALA A 70 5.78 -17.88 6.27
N THR A 71 5.98 -18.55 5.12
CA THR A 71 5.40 -18.13 3.83
C THR A 71 3.89 -18.30 3.83
N THR A 72 3.39 -19.43 4.34
CA THR A 72 1.95 -19.72 4.38
C THR A 72 1.20 -18.74 5.29
N TYR A 73 1.71 -18.49 6.49
CA TYR A 73 1.07 -17.64 7.48
C TYR A 73 1.45 -16.17 7.33
N GLY A 74 2.52 -15.83 6.60
CA GLY A 74 3.03 -14.46 6.54
C GLY A 74 3.68 -14.02 7.85
N ILE A 75 4.02 -14.95 8.75
CA ILE A 75 4.56 -14.70 10.10
C ILE A 75 5.83 -15.52 10.26
N LYS A 76 6.95 -14.90 10.60
CA LYS A 76 8.26 -15.54 10.81
C LYS A 76 8.44 -16.18 12.19
N GLY A 77 7.59 -15.85 13.16
CA GLY A 77 7.69 -16.36 14.52
C GLY A 77 7.03 -15.44 15.54
N THR A 78 7.18 -15.75 16.84
CA THR A 78 6.56 -14.96 17.92
C THR A 78 7.32 -13.65 18.13
N SER A 79 6.62 -12.52 17.95
CA SER A 79 7.16 -11.19 18.23
C SER A 79 7.28 -10.95 19.73
N VAL A 80 8.33 -10.23 20.14
CA VAL A 80 8.52 -9.75 21.52
C VAL A 80 7.33 -8.92 22.04
N LEU A 81 6.62 -8.24 21.13
CA LEU A 81 5.47 -7.41 21.47
C LEU A 81 4.24 -8.23 21.90
N SER A 82 4.24 -9.56 21.69
CA SER A 82 3.20 -10.47 22.19
C SER A 82 3.08 -10.47 23.71
N THR A 83 4.14 -10.10 24.43
CA THR A 83 4.15 -10.00 25.89
C THR A 83 3.36 -8.79 26.41
N LEU A 84 3.07 -7.82 25.53
CA LEU A 84 2.35 -6.60 25.89
C LEU A 84 0.85 -6.82 25.79
N SER A 85 0.17 -6.94 26.92
CA SER A 85 -1.30 -7.08 27.00
C SER A 85 -2.08 -5.94 26.34
N SER A 86 -1.43 -4.80 26.10
CA SER A 86 -2.00 -3.62 25.45
C SER A 86 -1.85 -3.61 23.92
N VAL A 87 -1.13 -4.58 23.33
CA VAL A 87 -0.90 -4.68 21.89
C VAL A 87 -1.82 -5.72 21.28
N SER A 88 -2.47 -5.36 20.18
CA SER A 88 -3.23 -6.27 19.34
C SER A 88 -2.72 -6.18 17.91
N PHE A 89 -1.94 -7.17 17.47
CA PHE A 89 -1.32 -7.19 16.12
C PHE A 89 -2.22 -6.80 14.93
N PRO A 90 -3.52 -7.20 14.87
CA PRO A 90 -4.39 -6.79 13.77
C PRO A 90 -4.66 -5.28 13.69
N ILE A 91 -4.66 -4.57 14.83
CA ILE A 91 -5.17 -3.19 14.93
C ILE A 91 -4.16 -2.18 15.49
N SER A 92 -3.09 -2.64 16.16
CA SER A 92 -2.11 -1.78 16.81
C SER A 92 -1.03 -1.26 15.85
N PHE A 93 -0.98 -1.77 14.63
CA PHE A 93 0.03 -1.40 13.63
C PHE A 93 -0.66 -0.98 12.33
N PRO A 94 -0.20 0.11 11.68
CA PRO A 94 -0.76 0.52 10.41
C PRO A 94 -0.41 -0.47 9.31
N PHE A 95 -1.14 -0.34 8.20
CA PHE A 95 -0.76 -0.94 6.94
C PHE A 95 0.41 -0.19 6.29
N ASP A 96 1.16 -0.91 5.46
CA ASP A 96 2.19 -0.31 4.60
C ASP A 96 1.58 0.49 3.44
N PHE A 97 0.90 1.60 3.76
CA PHE A 97 0.16 2.40 2.80
C PHE A 97 1.03 2.83 1.61
N MET A 98 2.28 3.23 1.89
CA MET A 98 3.25 3.66 0.90
C MET A 98 3.47 2.59 -0.16
N HIS A 99 3.77 1.35 0.26
CA HIS A 99 4.00 0.29 -0.71
C HIS A 99 2.70 -0.22 -1.34
N LEU A 100 1.62 -0.33 -0.57
CA LEU A 100 0.34 -0.83 -1.11
C LEU A 100 -0.21 0.05 -2.22
N ILE A 101 -0.17 1.36 -2.03
CA ILE A 101 -0.72 2.28 -3.03
C ILE A 101 0.29 2.57 -4.12
N TYR A 102 1.51 2.98 -3.77
CA TYR A 102 2.45 3.54 -4.75
C TYR A 102 3.33 2.47 -5.42
N GLU A 103 3.72 1.41 -4.71
CA GLU A 103 4.54 0.34 -5.26
C GLU A 103 3.71 -0.81 -5.83
N ASN A 104 2.49 -1.04 -5.33
CA ASN A 104 1.63 -2.11 -5.81
C ASN A 104 0.53 -1.57 -6.73
N VAL A 105 -0.48 -0.86 -6.21
CA VAL A 105 -1.66 -0.46 -7.00
C VAL A 105 -1.27 0.42 -8.19
N LEU A 106 -0.53 1.50 -7.97
CA LEU A 106 -0.15 2.43 -9.04
C LEU A 106 0.73 1.76 -10.09
N LYS A 107 1.76 0.99 -9.68
CA LYS A 107 2.62 0.28 -10.63
C LYS A 107 1.83 -0.74 -11.45
N ASN A 108 0.90 -1.48 -10.83
CA ASN A 108 0.03 -2.41 -11.54
C ASN A 108 -0.88 -1.69 -12.54
N LEU A 109 -1.44 -0.53 -12.19
CA LEU A 109 -2.21 0.30 -13.11
C LEU A 109 -1.37 0.78 -14.28
N ILE A 110 -0.13 1.23 -14.04
CA ILE A 110 0.78 1.66 -15.11
C ILE A 110 1.11 0.49 -16.03
N LEU A 111 1.47 -0.68 -15.48
CA LEU A 111 1.71 -1.88 -16.28
C LEU A 111 0.47 -2.24 -17.12
N LEU A 112 -0.73 -2.07 -16.56
CA LEU A 112 -1.98 -2.31 -17.28
C LEU A 112 -2.14 -1.32 -18.44
N TRP A 113 -1.92 -0.02 -18.19
CA TRP A 113 -2.04 1.03 -19.21
C TRP A 113 -0.94 0.98 -20.27
N THR A 114 0.21 0.35 -19.99
CA THR A 114 1.29 0.17 -20.96
C THR A 114 1.28 -1.18 -21.68
N GLY A 115 0.31 -2.06 -21.37
CA GLY A 115 0.21 -3.39 -21.98
C GLY A 115 1.24 -4.41 -21.44
N ASP A 116 1.94 -4.09 -20.35
CA ASP A 116 3.00 -4.92 -19.76
C ASP A 116 2.49 -5.78 -18.58
N TYR A 117 1.19 -5.72 -18.27
CA TYR A 117 0.66 -6.38 -17.08
C TYR A 117 0.48 -7.88 -17.27
N LYS A 118 1.43 -8.67 -16.72
CA LYS A 118 1.35 -10.13 -16.59
C LYS A 118 1.03 -10.88 -17.90
N GLY A 119 1.41 -10.30 -19.05
CA GLY A 119 1.12 -10.88 -20.36
C GLY A 119 -0.36 -10.90 -20.74
N LEU A 120 -1.19 -10.10 -20.06
CA LEU A 120 -2.59 -9.90 -20.42
C LEU A 120 -2.68 -8.78 -21.46
N ASP A 121 -3.45 -9.01 -22.52
CA ASP A 121 -3.81 -7.98 -23.49
C ASP A 121 -4.96 -7.11 -22.97
N SER A 122 -5.32 -6.07 -23.73
CA SER A 122 -6.46 -5.22 -23.44
C SER A 122 -7.83 -5.90 -23.64
N GLY A 123 -7.86 -7.12 -24.17
CA GLY A 123 -9.08 -7.83 -24.53
C GLY A 123 -10.00 -6.95 -25.39
N THR A 124 -11.23 -6.73 -24.91
CA THR A 124 -12.22 -5.85 -25.56
C THR A 124 -12.21 -4.42 -25.03
N ARG A 125 -11.28 -4.08 -24.14
CA ARG A 125 -11.17 -2.77 -23.49
C ARG A 125 -10.16 -1.89 -24.22
N SER A 126 -10.11 -0.63 -23.81
CA SER A 126 -9.28 0.41 -24.45
C SER A 126 -8.63 1.33 -23.42
N TYR A 127 -8.05 0.71 -22.39
CA TYR A 127 -7.35 1.40 -21.31
C TYR A 127 -5.87 1.69 -21.61
N GLU A 128 -5.34 1.17 -22.72
CA GLU A 128 -3.93 1.36 -23.09
C GLU A 128 -3.64 2.81 -23.50
N LEU A 129 -2.50 3.32 -23.02
CA LEU A 129 -2.00 4.67 -23.28
C LEU A 129 -0.96 4.65 -24.39
N LYS A 130 -1.35 5.11 -25.59
CA LYS A 130 -0.45 5.19 -26.76
C LYS A 130 0.69 6.20 -26.63
N PHE A 131 0.63 7.09 -25.64
CA PHE A 131 1.57 8.21 -25.48
C PHE A 131 2.37 8.14 -24.17
N TRP A 132 2.60 6.94 -23.65
CA TRP A 132 3.29 6.76 -22.37
C TRP A 132 4.71 7.34 -22.37
N ASP A 133 5.47 7.20 -23.46
CA ASP A 133 6.82 7.77 -23.58
C ASP A 133 6.82 9.30 -23.45
N VAL A 134 5.80 9.97 -24.03
CA VAL A 134 5.62 11.42 -23.94
C VAL A 134 5.29 11.83 -22.50
N ILE A 135 4.45 11.06 -21.82
CA ILE A 135 4.13 11.26 -20.40
C ILE A 135 5.39 11.09 -19.53
N GLY A 136 6.21 10.08 -19.84
CA GLY A 136 7.49 9.83 -19.19
C GLY A 136 8.46 11.00 -19.33
N ALA A 137 8.65 11.50 -20.55
CA ALA A 137 9.51 12.65 -20.82
C ALA A 137 9.00 13.92 -20.12
N ALA A 138 7.69 14.19 -20.17
CA ALA A 138 7.08 15.34 -19.50
C ALA A 138 7.24 15.26 -17.96
N SER A 139 7.17 14.04 -17.39
CA SER A 139 7.40 13.81 -15.96
C SER A 139 8.82 14.20 -15.55
N ALA A 140 9.84 13.79 -16.31
CA ALA A 140 11.24 14.17 -16.04
C ALA A 140 11.50 15.68 -16.22
N ALA A 141 10.89 16.29 -17.24
CA ALA A 141 11.01 17.72 -17.51
C ALA A 141 10.39 18.59 -16.42
N SER A 142 9.32 18.12 -15.75
CA SER A 142 8.71 18.84 -14.63
C SER A 142 9.67 19.11 -13.47
N GLY A 143 10.70 18.26 -13.32
CA GLY A 143 11.73 18.41 -12.30
C GLY A 143 12.62 19.64 -12.46
N GLU A 144 12.55 20.36 -13.59
CA GLU A 144 13.26 21.63 -13.79
C GLU A 144 12.55 22.82 -13.14
N THR A 145 11.23 22.72 -12.95
CA THR A 145 10.40 23.82 -12.43
C THR A 145 9.88 23.56 -11.03
N ILE A 146 9.79 22.29 -10.61
CA ILE A 146 9.35 21.92 -9.27
C ILE A 146 10.49 22.14 -8.26
N PRO A 147 10.30 22.95 -7.21
CA PRO A 147 11.31 23.13 -6.18
C PRO A 147 11.61 21.81 -5.45
N GLY A 148 12.89 21.56 -5.17
CA GLY A 148 13.32 20.34 -4.46
C GLY A 148 12.73 20.19 -3.03
N ALA A 149 12.14 21.25 -2.47
CA ALA A 149 11.39 21.18 -1.22
C ALA A 149 10.14 20.28 -1.31
N PHE A 150 9.63 20.02 -2.51
CA PHE A 150 8.48 19.14 -2.74
C PHE A 150 8.86 17.67 -2.95
N GLY A 151 10.16 17.36 -3.02
CA GLY A 151 10.66 16.00 -3.21
C GLY A 151 11.87 15.92 -4.15
N ALA A 152 12.38 14.71 -4.31
CA ALA A 152 13.47 14.44 -5.25
C ALA A 152 13.02 14.69 -6.70
N ARG A 153 13.96 15.10 -7.56
CA ARG A 153 13.71 15.30 -8.99
C ARG A 153 13.19 14.00 -9.60
N LEU A 154 11.97 14.05 -10.14
CA LEU A 154 11.34 12.90 -10.75
C LEU A 154 12.08 12.46 -12.03
N GLN A 155 12.21 11.15 -12.21
CA GLN A 155 12.82 10.54 -13.39
C GLN A 155 11.77 10.31 -14.49
N ASN A 156 12.21 9.79 -15.63
CA ASN A 156 11.30 9.39 -16.69
C ASN A 156 10.52 8.13 -16.28
N VAL A 157 9.24 8.28 -15.97
CA VAL A 157 8.38 7.16 -15.51
C VAL A 157 8.11 6.08 -16.57
N ALA A 158 8.47 6.33 -17.84
CA ALA A 158 8.39 5.33 -18.90
C ALA A 158 9.62 4.41 -18.93
N ASN A 159 10.81 4.99 -18.89
CA ASN A 159 12.07 4.27 -19.13
C ASN A 159 12.79 3.88 -17.83
N ASP A 160 12.60 4.65 -16.76
CA ASP A 160 13.37 4.53 -15.51
C ASP A 160 12.50 4.06 -14.34
N LYS A 161 11.53 3.17 -14.62
CA LYS A 161 10.57 2.65 -13.62
C LYS A 161 11.26 2.10 -12.36
N ALA A 162 12.45 1.51 -12.51
CA ALA A 162 13.24 0.94 -11.41
C ALA A 162 13.91 2.00 -10.52
N LEU A 163 14.13 3.22 -11.02
CA LEU A 163 14.72 4.33 -10.26
C LEU A 163 13.65 5.14 -9.50
N CYS A 164 12.37 4.94 -9.82
CA CYS A 164 11.27 5.63 -9.17
C CYS A 164 10.93 4.94 -7.83
N THR A 165 11.25 5.60 -6.72
CA THR A 165 10.90 5.18 -5.36
C THR A 165 9.40 5.38 -5.08
N ALA A 166 8.89 4.78 -4.01
CA ALA A 166 7.50 4.97 -3.59
C ALA A 166 7.15 6.46 -3.35
N ASP A 167 8.10 7.25 -2.84
CA ASP A 167 7.95 8.70 -2.65
C ASP A 167 7.76 9.43 -4.01
N MET A 168 8.61 9.10 -4.99
CA MET A 168 8.50 9.63 -6.35
C MET A 168 7.16 9.25 -7.01
N TRP A 169 6.70 8.01 -6.81
CA TRP A 169 5.40 7.56 -7.28
C TRP A 169 4.24 8.26 -6.60
N SER A 170 4.36 8.55 -5.31
CA SER A 170 3.37 9.33 -4.56
C SER A 170 3.25 10.74 -5.13
N PHE A 171 4.38 11.42 -5.35
CA PHE A 171 4.42 12.75 -5.93
C PHE A 171 3.81 12.75 -7.34
N TRP A 172 4.22 11.79 -8.17
CA TRP A 172 3.66 11.66 -9.51
C TRP A 172 2.15 11.45 -9.47
N MET A 173 1.66 10.48 -8.71
CA MET A 173 0.22 10.17 -8.63
C MET A 173 -0.62 11.34 -8.13
N LEU A 174 -0.14 12.09 -7.16
CA LEU A 174 -0.91 13.15 -6.51
C LEU A 174 -0.91 14.46 -7.31
N TYR A 175 0.20 14.78 -7.97
CA TYR A 175 0.39 16.09 -8.60
C TYR A 175 0.48 16.02 -10.13
N LEU A 176 1.30 15.11 -10.67
CA LEU A 176 1.59 15.08 -12.11
C LEU A 176 0.61 14.22 -12.91
N GLY A 177 0.32 13.00 -12.45
CA GLY A 177 -0.55 12.03 -13.09
C GLY A 177 -1.91 12.63 -13.49
N PRO A 178 -2.64 13.35 -12.61
CA PRO A 178 -3.90 13.98 -12.96
C PRO A 178 -3.79 14.96 -14.15
N ILE A 179 -2.69 15.70 -14.22
CA ILE A 179 -2.45 16.69 -15.27
C ILE A 179 -2.00 15.98 -16.56
N LEU A 180 -1.01 15.10 -16.46
CA LEU A 180 -0.38 14.43 -17.59
C LEU A 180 -1.31 13.41 -18.27
N LEU A 181 -2.19 12.76 -17.52
CA LEU A 181 -3.16 11.79 -18.03
C LEU A 181 -4.47 12.43 -18.53
N SER A 182 -4.66 13.73 -18.30
CA SER A 182 -5.85 14.44 -18.74
C SER A 182 -6.01 14.33 -20.26
N LYS A 183 -7.17 13.80 -20.69
CA LYS A 183 -7.52 13.54 -22.09
C LYS A 183 -6.54 12.62 -22.83
N LYS A 184 -5.82 11.73 -22.13
CA LYS A 184 -4.89 10.77 -22.76
C LYS A 184 -5.47 9.37 -22.99
N PHE A 185 -6.46 8.98 -22.18
CA PHE A 185 -7.20 7.75 -22.42
C PHE A 185 -8.19 7.92 -23.56
N GLU A 186 -8.34 6.90 -24.40
CA GLU A 186 -9.32 6.88 -25.48
C GLU A 186 -10.75 7.03 -24.93
N ARG A 187 -11.02 6.38 -23.80
CA ARG A 187 -12.27 6.53 -23.05
C ARG A 187 -12.01 7.25 -21.73
N GLU A 188 -12.71 8.35 -21.52
CA GLU A 188 -12.61 9.18 -20.30
C GLU A 188 -12.92 8.43 -19.00
N ILE A 189 -13.64 7.30 -19.07
CA ILE A 189 -13.97 6.48 -17.91
C ILE A 189 -12.73 6.00 -17.14
N TYR A 190 -11.61 5.70 -17.83
CA TYR A 190 -10.38 5.22 -17.21
C TYR A 190 -9.65 6.35 -16.49
N TYR A 191 -9.60 7.54 -17.11
CA TYR A 191 -9.10 8.75 -16.45
C TYR A 191 -9.93 9.07 -15.21
N THR A 192 -11.26 9.07 -15.32
CA THR A 192 -12.17 9.36 -14.21
C THR A 192 -12.00 8.35 -13.07
N HIS A 193 -11.79 7.07 -13.42
CA HIS A 193 -11.51 6.02 -12.44
C HIS A 193 -10.18 6.26 -11.72
N PHE A 194 -9.10 6.59 -12.43
CA PHE A 194 -7.83 6.98 -11.82
C PHE A 194 -7.97 8.20 -10.91
N ILE A 195 -8.66 9.25 -11.34
CA ILE A 195 -8.91 10.45 -10.51
C ILE A 195 -9.72 10.10 -9.25
N GLY A 196 -10.64 9.14 -9.34
CA GLY A 196 -11.35 8.59 -8.17
C GLY A 196 -10.37 8.05 -7.12
N LEU A 197 -9.37 7.28 -7.55
CA LEU A 197 -8.31 6.78 -6.66
C LEU A 197 -7.50 7.92 -6.05
N VAL A 198 -7.06 8.87 -6.88
CA VAL A 198 -6.26 10.03 -6.43
C VAL A 198 -6.99 10.84 -5.37
N LYS A 199 -8.31 11.03 -5.50
CA LYS A 199 -9.14 11.72 -4.49
C LYS A 199 -9.18 10.95 -3.17
N LEU A 200 -9.35 9.63 -3.21
CA LEU A 200 -9.36 8.79 -2.01
C LEU A 200 -8.01 8.81 -1.30
N VAL A 201 -6.91 8.72 -2.05
CA VAL A 201 -5.55 8.79 -1.50
C VAL A 201 -5.28 10.16 -0.88
N ASN A 202 -5.66 11.26 -1.54
CA ASN A 202 -5.56 12.60 -0.95
C ASN A 202 -6.35 12.75 0.35
N LEU A 203 -7.53 12.11 0.43
CA LEU A 203 -8.32 12.10 1.66
C LEU A 203 -7.60 11.35 2.78
N CYS A 204 -6.95 10.22 2.49
CA CYS A 204 -6.13 9.49 3.46
C CYS A 204 -4.90 10.28 3.96
N LEU A 205 -4.44 11.28 3.20
CA LEU A 205 -3.26 12.10 3.53
C LEU A 205 -3.60 13.40 4.26
N GLN A 206 -4.88 13.65 4.58
CA GLN A 206 -5.26 14.83 5.35
C GLN A 206 -4.65 14.77 6.76
N PHE A 207 -4.21 15.93 7.25
CA PHE A 207 -3.65 16.04 8.61
C PHE A 207 -4.69 15.70 9.69
N GLU A 208 -5.95 16.03 9.44
CA GLU A 208 -7.08 15.71 10.30
C GLU A 208 -8.14 14.94 9.49
N LEU A 209 -8.68 13.89 10.09
CA LEU A 209 -9.74 13.07 9.53
C LEU A 209 -10.96 13.10 10.44
N PHE A 210 -12.13 13.38 9.86
CA PHE A 210 -13.40 13.30 10.56
C PHE A 210 -14.07 11.95 10.32
N CYS A 211 -15.01 11.55 11.18
CA CYS A 211 -15.74 10.27 11.03
C CYS A 211 -16.41 10.13 9.64
N ARG A 212 -16.89 11.25 9.07
CA ARG A 212 -17.43 11.28 7.70
C ARG A 212 -16.38 10.93 6.64
N ASP A 213 -15.14 11.36 6.82
CA ASP A 213 -14.06 11.12 5.86
C ASP A 213 -13.66 9.65 5.91
N VAL A 214 -13.60 9.06 7.11
CA VAL A 214 -13.39 7.62 7.29
C VAL A 214 -14.48 6.81 6.59
N ALA A 215 -15.75 7.21 6.70
CA ALA A 215 -16.84 6.56 5.99
C ALA A 215 -16.69 6.66 4.46
N ILE A 216 -16.32 7.83 3.95
CA ILE A 216 -16.06 8.06 2.51
C ILE A 216 -14.88 7.22 2.02
N ILE A 217 -13.78 7.16 2.78
CA ILE A 217 -12.62 6.32 2.47
C ILE A 217 -13.05 4.86 2.36
N HIS A 218 -13.78 4.37 3.36
CA HIS A 218 -14.18 2.97 3.44
C HIS A 218 -15.08 2.54 2.27
N SER A 219 -16.17 3.27 2.00
CA SER A 219 -17.05 2.93 0.86
C SER A 219 -16.38 3.24 -0.48
N GLY A 220 -15.61 4.33 -0.55
CA GLY A 220 -14.98 4.80 -1.78
C GLY A 220 -13.97 3.81 -2.35
N PHE A 221 -13.11 3.21 -1.52
CA PHE A 221 -12.19 2.17 -2.00
C PHE A 221 -12.93 0.91 -2.47
N GLN A 222 -14.00 0.50 -1.77
CA GLN A 222 -14.81 -0.65 -2.19
C GLN A 222 -15.47 -0.42 -3.54
N ASP A 223 -16.08 0.76 -3.74
CA ASP A 223 -16.76 1.11 -4.98
C ASP A 223 -15.74 1.29 -6.12
N TRP A 224 -14.56 1.83 -5.83
CA TRP A 224 -13.48 1.95 -6.80
C TRP A 224 -13.02 0.59 -7.32
N VAL A 225 -12.84 -0.40 -6.43
CA VAL A 225 -12.47 -1.77 -6.81
C VAL A 225 -13.57 -2.45 -7.61
N LYS A 226 -14.83 -2.38 -7.16
CA LYS A 226 -15.97 -2.93 -7.92
C LYS A 226 -16.05 -2.37 -9.33
N LYS A 227 -15.76 -1.07 -9.50
CA LYS A 227 -15.74 -0.42 -10.81
C LYS A 227 -14.52 -0.82 -11.66
N TYR A 228 -13.39 -1.15 -11.02
CA TYR A 228 -12.21 -1.68 -11.71
C TYR A 228 -12.47 -3.08 -12.29
N GLU A 229 -13.22 -3.90 -11.58
CA GLU A 229 -13.55 -5.28 -11.99
C GLU A 229 -14.62 -5.37 -13.11
N GLN A 230 -15.29 -4.27 -13.43
CA GLN A 230 -16.36 -4.18 -14.43
C GLN A 230 -15.87 -3.87 -15.84
#